data_AF-A0A7W0H0G9-F1
#
_entry.id   AF-A0A7W0H0G9-F1
#
_cell.length_a   1.000
_cell.length_b   1.000
_cell.length_c   1.000
_cell.angle_alpha   90.00
_cell.angle_beta   90.00
_cell.angle_gamma   90.00
#
_symmetry.space_group_name_H-M   'P 1'
#
loop_
_entity.id
_entity.type
_entity.pdbx_description
1 polymer ?
#
loop_
_entity_poly.entity_id
_entity_poly.type
_entity_poly.pdbx_seq_one_letter_code
_entity_poly.pdbx_strand_id
1 'polypeptide(L)' 'RGLGFDGKWAIHPAQIPALLDAFTPTAEELAEARATLDALAEAAATGAGAVAVGDRMLDEALALFARRVIVRAGERP' A
#
# COMPACT_ATOMS: atom_id res chain seq x y z
N ARG A 1 -1.87 5.21 -12.07
CA ARG A 1 -2.25 4.25 -11.02
C ARG A 1 -3.76 4.12 -10.78
N GLY A 2 -4.58 5.14 -11.06
CA GLY A 2 -6.02 5.14 -10.72
C GLY A 2 -6.91 4.04 -11.30
N LEU A 3 -6.43 3.22 -12.25
CA LEU A 3 -7.15 2.06 -12.80
C LEU A 3 -6.67 0.71 -12.21
N GLY A 4 -5.76 0.71 -11.24
CA GLY A 4 -5.25 -0.50 -10.58
C GLY A 4 -4.00 -1.13 -11.19
N PHE A 5 -3.38 -0.51 -12.21
CA PHE A 5 -2.10 -0.97 -12.75
C PHE A 5 -0.95 -0.79 -11.73
N ASP A 6 -0.10 -1.81 -11.63
CA ASP A 6 1.06 -1.89 -10.74
C ASP A 6 2.40 -1.64 -11.45
N GLY A 7 2.40 -1.60 -12.78
CA GLY A 7 3.58 -1.32 -13.58
C GLY A 7 3.28 -1.10 -15.06
N LYS A 8 4.36 -0.92 -15.82
CA LYS A 8 4.35 -0.88 -17.29
C LYS A 8 5.70 -1.38 -17.82
N TRP A 9 5.67 -2.07 -18.96
CA TRP A 9 6.89 -2.56 -19.60
C TRP A 9 7.73 -1.41 -20.18
N ALA A 10 9.04 -1.52 -20.00
CA ALA A 10 10.04 -0.69 -20.66
C ALA A 10 10.59 -1.43 -21.87
N ILE A 11 10.47 -0.85 -23.05
CA ILE A 11 11.12 -1.36 -24.29
C ILE A 11 12.41 -0.59 -24.61
N HIS A 12 12.65 0.52 -23.91
CA HIS A 12 13.84 1.36 -24.08
C HIS A 12 14.31 1.89 -22.72
N PRO A 13 15.63 1.94 -22.45
CA PRO A 13 16.16 2.38 -21.15
C PRO A 13 15.70 3.78 -20.70
N ALA A 14 15.49 4.70 -21.65
CA ALA A 14 15.01 6.06 -21.34
C ALA A 14 13.60 6.10 -20.70
N GLN A 15 12.82 5.00 -20.75
CA GLN A 15 11.51 4.93 -20.10
C GLN A 15 11.63 4.62 -18.60
N ILE A 16 12.74 4.04 -18.16
CA ILE A 16 12.91 3.54 -16.78
C ILE A 16 12.68 4.64 -15.74
N PRO A 17 13.27 5.85 -15.84
CA PRO A 17 13.08 6.88 -14.81
C PRO A 17 11.62 7.29 -14.64
N ALA A 18 10.91 7.51 -15.76
CA ALA A 18 9.50 7.88 -15.75
C ALA A 18 8.61 6.76 -15.22
N LEU A 19 8.95 5.49 -15.49
CA LEU A 19 8.22 4.34 -14.95
C LEU A 19 8.43 4.16 -13.45
N LEU A 20 9.66 4.33 -12.96
CA LEU A 20 9.94 4.27 -11.52
C LEU A 20 9.19 5.39 -10.79
N ASP A 21 9.29 6.63 -11.25
CA ASP A 21 8.51 7.74 -10.69
C ASP A 21 7.00 7.46 -10.70
N ALA A 22 6.50 6.95 -11.82
CA ALA A 22 5.07 6.67 -11.99
C ALA A 22 4.56 5.45 -11.23
N PHE A 23 5.39 4.50 -10.77
CA PHE A 23 4.92 3.27 -10.10
C PHE A 23 5.53 2.98 -8.71
N THR A 24 6.60 3.67 -8.31
CA THR A 24 7.16 3.60 -6.95
C THR A 24 6.27 4.34 -5.96
N PRO A 25 5.81 3.70 -4.86
CA PRO A 25 5.03 4.36 -3.83
C PRO A 25 5.71 5.60 -3.26
N THR A 26 4.93 6.63 -2.95
CA THR A 26 5.46 7.81 -2.23
C THR A 26 5.66 7.48 -0.76
N ALA A 27 6.44 8.32 -0.05
CA ALA A 27 6.62 8.18 1.39
C ALA A 27 5.30 8.30 2.17
N GLU A 28 4.36 9.12 1.67
CA GLU A 28 3.05 9.31 2.28
C GLU A 28 2.16 8.07 2.09
N GLU A 29 2.14 7.48 0.88
CA GLU A 29 1.44 6.21 0.61
C GLU A 29 1.97 5.08 1.50
N LEU A 30 3.30 5.06 1.75
CA LEU A 30 3.92 4.07 2.65
C LEU A 30 3.56 4.30 4.12
N ALA A 31 3.53 5.56 4.57
CA ALA A 31 3.14 5.89 5.92
C ALA A 31 1.68 5.50 6.20
N GLU A 32 0.77 5.78 5.27
CA GLU A 32 -0.64 5.39 5.39
C GLU A 32 -0.83 3.87 5.36
N ALA A 33 -0.10 3.16 4.48
CA ALA A 33 -0.14 1.71 4.43
C ALA A 33 0.32 1.08 5.77
N ARG A 34 1.39 1.60 6.36
CA ARG A 34 1.88 1.13 7.67
C ARG A 34 0.87 1.40 8.79
N ALA A 35 0.36 2.62 8.87
CA ALA A 35 -0.65 2.99 9.86
C ALA A 35 -1.91 2.11 9.77
N THR A 36 -2.31 1.72 8.54
CA THR A 36 -3.44 0.81 8.32
C THR A 36 -3.16 -0.59 8.89
N LEU A 37 -1.97 -1.13 8.65
CA LEU A 37 -1.59 -2.45 9.16
C LEU A 37 -1.44 -2.47 10.67
N ASP A 38 -0.86 -1.41 11.25
CA ASP A 38 -0.68 -1.28 12.70
C ASP A 38 -2.05 -1.23 13.40
N ALA A 39 -2.97 -0.38 12.92
CA ALA A 39 -4.32 -0.28 13.47
C ALA A 39 -5.09 -1.62 13.40
N LEU A 40 -4.94 -2.36 12.30
CA LEU A 40 -5.58 -3.67 12.16
C LEU A 40 -4.92 -4.74 13.02
N ALA A 41 -3.61 -4.68 13.23
CA ALA A 41 -2.92 -5.58 14.14
C ALA A 41 -3.36 -5.37 15.60
N GLU A 42 -3.51 -4.12 16.03
CA GLU A 42 -4.08 -3.77 17.34
C GLU A 42 -5.51 -4.28 17.50
N ALA A 43 -6.35 -4.09 16.48
CA ALA A 43 -7.73 -4.56 16.48
C ALA A 43 -7.81 -6.10 16.55
N ALA A 44 -6.98 -6.79 15.76
CA ALA A 44 -6.90 -8.25 15.76
C ALA A 44 -6.47 -8.81 17.13
N ALA A 45 -5.60 -8.11 17.86
CA ALA A 45 -5.21 -8.49 19.22
C ALA A 45 -6.39 -8.44 20.21
N THR A 46 -7.41 -7.64 19.93
CA THR A 46 -8.67 -7.55 20.70
C THR A 46 -9.79 -8.46 20.15
N GLY A 47 -9.52 -9.23 19.09
CA GLY A 47 -10.48 -10.11 18.44
C GLY A 47 -11.40 -9.42 17.43
N ALA A 48 -11.14 -8.16 17.08
CA ALA A 48 -11.91 -7.42 16.08
C ALA A 48 -11.30 -7.58 14.68
N GLY A 49 -12.13 -7.96 13.70
CA GLY A 49 -11.72 -8.11 12.29
C GLY A 49 -11.76 -6.81 11.47
N ALA A 50 -12.21 -5.71 12.08
CA ALA A 50 -12.26 -4.38 11.48
C ALA A 50 -12.15 -3.33 12.59
N VAL A 51 -11.63 -2.14 12.25
CA VAL A 51 -11.45 -1.03 13.19
C VAL A 51 -11.84 0.30 12.57
N ALA A 52 -12.50 1.15 13.35
CA ALA A 52 -12.77 2.53 12.95
C ALA A 52 -11.58 3.42 13.33
N VAL A 53 -10.99 4.08 12.33
CA VAL A 53 -9.92 5.07 12.52
C VAL A 53 -10.40 6.39 11.92
N GLY A 54 -10.73 7.34 12.80
CA GLY A 54 -11.36 8.60 12.39
C GLY A 54 -12.76 8.35 11.81
N ASP A 55 -12.95 8.77 10.56
CA ASP A 55 -14.18 8.58 9.78
C ASP A 55 -14.14 7.34 8.86
N ARG A 56 -13.04 6.58 8.88
CA ARG A 56 -12.83 5.43 8.00
C ARG A 56 -12.91 4.11 8.76
N MET A 57 -13.47 3.09 8.10
CA MET A 57 -13.43 1.70 8.57
C MET A 57 -12.32 0.96 7.84
N LEU A 58 -11.38 0.41 8.61
CA LEU A 58 -10.29 -0.42 8.12
C LEU A 58 -10.66 -1.88 8.31
N ASP A 59 -10.39 -2.69 7.30
CA ASP A 59 -10.64 -4.13 7.30
C ASP A 59 -9.51 -4.90 6.58
N GLU A 60 -9.66 -6.22 6.50
CA GLU A 60 -8.70 -7.09 5.83
C GLU A 60 -8.51 -6.77 4.33
N ALA A 61 -9.52 -6.22 3.65
CA ALA A 61 -9.38 -5.83 2.25
C ALA A 61 -8.42 -4.64 2.12
N LEU A 62 -8.54 -3.64 3.00
CA LEU A 62 -7.57 -2.55 3.09
C LEU A 62 -6.17 -3.05 3.48
N ALA A 63 -6.06 -4.03 4.38
CA ALA A 63 -4.78 -4.64 4.74
C ALA A 63 -4.05 -5.25 3.53
N LEU A 64 -4.79 -5.92 2.64
CA LEU A 64 -4.23 -6.48 1.40
C LEU A 64 -3.67 -5.39 0.48
N PHE A 65 -4.35 -4.25 0.35
CA PHE A 65 -3.84 -3.12 -0.43
C PHE A 65 -2.61 -2.49 0.22
N ALA A 66 -2.62 -2.28 1.54
CA ALA A 66 -1.50 -1.75 2.28
C ALA A 66 -0.23 -2.62 2.12
N ARG A 67 -0.36 -3.96 2.27
CA ARG A 67 0.76 -4.89 2.03
C ARG A 67 1.31 -4.81 0.61
N ARG A 68 0.44 -4.64 -0.41
CA ARG A 68 0.89 -4.44 -1.81
C ARG A 68 1.65 -3.13 -2.01
N VAL A 69 1.33 -2.08 -1.26
CA VAL A 69 2.09 -0.82 -1.29
C VAL A 69 3.49 -1.04 -0.73
N ILE A 70 3.60 -1.68 0.43
CA ILE A 70 4.89 -1.99 1.10
C ILE A 70 5.78 -2.86 0.21
N VAL A 71 5.25 -3.95 -0.35
CA VAL A 71 6.00 -4.84 -1.26
C VAL A 71 6.52 -4.09 -2.49
N ARG A 72 5.76 -3.15 -3.04
CA ARG A 72 6.20 -2.34 -4.20
C ARG A 72 7.34 -1.37 -3.88
N ALA A 73 7.50 -0.99 -2.62
CA ALA A 73 8.68 -0.25 -2.17
C ALA A 73 9.92 -1.15 -1.97
N GLY A 74 9.80 -2.46 -2.19
CA GLY A 74 10.89 -3.42 -1.97
C GLY A 74 11.05 -3.84 -0.50
N GLU A 75 10.09 -3.49 0.34
CA GLU A 75 10.08 -3.85 1.76
C GLU A 75 9.35 -5.19 1.95
N ARG A 76 9.81 -5.99 2.92
CA ARG A 76 9.08 -7.20 3.32
C ARG A 76 7.95 -6.79 4.27
N PRO A 77 6.70 -7.22 4.00
CA PRO A 77 5.56 -6.95 4.87
C PRO A 77 5.65 -7.71 6.19
#